data_AF-A0A537IUE2-F1
#
_entry.id   AF-A0A537IUE2-F1
#
_cell.length_a   1.000
_cell.length_b   1.000
_cell.length_c   1.000
_cell.angle_alpha   90.00
_cell.angle_beta   90.00
_cell.angle_gamma   90.00
#
_symmetry.space_group_name_H-M   'P 1'
#
loop_
_entity.id
_entity.type
_entity.pdbx_description
1 polymer ?
#
loop_
_entity_poly.entity_id
_entity_poly.type
_entity_poly.pdbx_seq_one_letter_code
_entity_poly.pdbx_strand_id
1 'polypeptide(L)'
;MYTMNPVLWRTRRLLLIACLLAVPAVVWRGADVTAAVLRDRVATAAYQRGVALQSDRRYDEAAAAFREAIATSPSAITAYADLGDVELARGHIDQAVQAYRHLLAIYPFTYFADLYRRVGFIELRGGRFEDAVQDLRQASTLDPGDWHTYHLLGHAYYRLGDLQSARVAWERTLALNPGFQPAYERLRELDAQHH
;
A
#
# COMPACT_ATOMS: atom_id res chain seq x y z
N MET A 1 -60.53 47.97 1.09
CA MET A 1 -60.27 47.17 2.31
C MET A 1 -59.98 45.74 1.85
N TYR A 2 -58.72 45.41 1.53
CA TYR A 2 -58.34 44.07 1.05
C TYR A 2 -58.02 43.19 2.28
N THR A 3 -58.94 42.30 2.64
CA THR A 3 -58.73 41.31 3.70
C THR A 3 -57.88 40.17 3.15
N MET A 4 -56.63 40.09 3.61
CA MET A 4 -55.70 39.07 3.17
C MET A 4 -56.13 37.70 3.74
N ASN A 5 -56.28 36.70 2.87
CA ASN A 5 -56.83 35.38 3.20
C ASN A 5 -55.93 34.62 4.22
N PRO A 6 -56.45 34.22 5.40
CA PRO A 6 -55.68 33.62 6.48
C PRO A 6 -55.05 32.26 6.11
N VAL A 7 -55.59 31.55 5.11
CA VAL A 7 -55.04 30.28 4.61
C VAL A 7 -53.74 30.49 3.86
N LEU A 8 -53.65 31.57 3.06
CA LEU A 8 -52.44 31.95 2.31
C LEU A 8 -51.28 32.35 3.23
N TRP A 9 -51.58 32.90 4.41
CA TRP A 9 -50.57 33.22 5.42
C TRP A 9 -50.00 31.97 6.09
N ARG A 10 -50.85 30.98 6.40
CA ARG A 10 -50.41 29.70 6.98
C ARG A 10 -49.55 28.89 6.00
N THR A 11 -49.93 28.83 4.72
CA THR A 11 -49.16 28.09 3.71
C THR A 11 -47.81 28.73 3.41
N ARG A 12 -47.74 30.07 3.30
CA ARG A 12 -46.46 30.79 3.16
C ARG A 12 -45.53 30.60 4.36
N ARG A 13 -46.08 30.61 5.58
CA ARG A 13 -45.29 30.42 6.81
C ARG A 13 -44.75 28.99 6.92
N LEU A 14 -45.53 27.98 6.51
CA LEU A 14 -45.06 26.60 6.46
C LEU A 14 -43.99 26.38 5.38
N LEU A 15 -44.14 26.98 4.19
CA LEU A 15 -43.12 26.90 3.12
C LEU A 15 -41.80 27.59 3.52
N LEU A 16 -41.86 28.73 4.21
CA LEU A 16 -40.67 29.41 4.72
C LEU A 16 -39.95 28.59 5.79
N ILE A 17 -40.69 27.96 6.71
CA ILE A 17 -40.12 27.07 7.73
C ILE A 17 -39.50 25.82 7.08
N ALA A 18 -40.16 25.21 6.07
CA ALA A 18 -39.63 24.08 5.33
C ALA A 18 -38.34 24.43 4.54
N CYS A 19 -38.28 25.61 3.91
CA CYS A 19 -37.05 26.12 3.29
C CYS A 19 -35.94 26.33 4.31
N LEU A 20 -36.23 26.94 5.46
CA LEU A 20 -35.26 27.17 6.54
C LEU A 20 -34.75 25.88 7.19
N LEU A 21 -35.52 24.79 7.15
CA LEU A 21 -35.11 23.46 7.63
C LEU A 21 -34.36 22.63 6.57
N ALA A 22 -34.43 23.01 5.29
CA ALA A 22 -33.68 22.38 4.19
C ALA A 22 -32.29 23.03 3.96
N VAL A 23 -32.12 24.31 4.31
CA VAL A 23 -30.84 25.03 4.27
C VAL A 23 -29.73 24.38 5.14
N PRO A 24 -29.99 23.85 6.35
CA PRO A 24 -28.99 23.18 7.15
C PRO A 24 -28.35 22.00 6.41
N ALA A 25 -29.14 21.16 5.72
CA ALA A 25 -28.59 19.97 5.05
C ALA A 25 -27.63 20.33 3.89
N VAL A 26 -27.89 21.41 3.15
CA VAL A 26 -27.04 21.86 2.03
C VAL A 26 -25.78 22.57 2.54
N VAL A 27 -25.91 23.43 3.56
CA VAL A 27 -24.77 24.12 4.18
C VAL A 27 -23.84 23.13 4.89
N TRP A 28 -24.40 22.12 5.57
CA TRP A 28 -23.62 21.06 6.21
C TRP A 28 -22.88 20.19 5.19
N ARG A 29 -23.52 19.78 4.08
CA ARG A 29 -22.81 19.09 2.99
C ARG A 29 -21.66 19.92 2.40
N GLY A 30 -21.82 21.24 2.27
CA GLY A 30 -20.74 22.13 1.82
C GLY A 30 -19.58 22.24 2.82
N ALA A 31 -19.89 22.31 4.12
CA ALA A 31 -18.88 22.32 5.18
C ALA A 31 -18.12 20.98 5.26
N ASP A 32 -18.82 19.85 5.09
CA ASP A 32 -18.21 18.51 5.13
C ASP A 32 -17.27 18.27 3.93
N VAL A 33 -17.67 18.72 2.72
CA VAL A 33 -16.84 18.63 1.51
C VAL A 33 -15.60 19.53 1.63
N THR A 34 -15.75 20.75 2.14
CA THR A 34 -14.59 21.65 2.32
C THR A 34 -13.64 21.13 3.40
N ALA A 35 -14.15 20.54 4.48
CA ALA A 35 -13.34 19.88 5.50
C ALA A 35 -12.61 18.64 4.95
N ALA A 36 -13.26 17.83 4.11
CA ALA A 36 -12.64 16.67 3.46
C ALA A 36 -11.50 17.10 2.50
N VAL A 37 -11.75 18.09 1.64
CA VAL A 37 -10.73 18.64 0.73
C VAL A 37 -9.55 19.22 1.51
N LEU A 38 -9.80 19.90 2.63
CA LEU A 38 -8.73 20.42 3.47
C LEU A 38 -7.91 19.29 4.09
N ARG A 39 -8.55 18.24 4.63
CA ARG A 39 -7.85 17.05 5.14
C ARG A 39 -6.98 16.39 4.06
N ASP A 40 -7.51 16.22 2.86
CA ASP A 40 -6.75 15.62 1.75
C ASP A 40 -5.56 16.47 1.34
N ARG A 41 -5.69 17.81 1.35
CA ARG A 41 -4.56 18.71 1.09
C ARG A 41 -3.49 18.63 2.17
N VAL A 42 -3.89 18.60 3.44
CA VAL A 42 -2.94 18.46 4.57
C VAL A 42 -2.24 17.10 4.51
N ALA A 43 -2.98 16.03 4.26
CA ALA A 43 -2.41 14.69 4.08
C ALA A 43 -1.43 14.64 2.90
N THR A 44 -1.78 15.28 1.78
CA THR A 44 -0.88 15.39 0.61
C THR A 44 0.39 16.16 0.96
N ALA A 45 0.29 17.27 1.68
CA ALA A 45 1.45 18.05 2.10
C ALA A 45 2.37 17.25 3.03
N ALA A 46 1.81 16.53 4.01
CA ALA A 46 2.56 15.64 4.88
C ALA A 46 3.24 14.51 4.09
N TYR A 47 2.54 13.92 3.13
CA TYR A 47 3.11 12.91 2.23
C TYR A 47 4.29 13.44 1.42
N GLN A 48 4.15 14.60 0.76
CA GLN A 48 5.22 15.20 -0.04
C GLN A 48 6.44 15.55 0.83
N ARG A 49 6.21 16.01 2.06
CA ARG A 49 7.27 16.20 3.06
C ARG A 49 7.97 14.88 3.37
N GLY A 50 7.22 13.79 3.57
CA GLY A 50 7.78 12.45 3.78
C GLY A 50 8.68 11.99 2.62
N VAL A 51 8.23 12.17 1.38
CA VAL A 51 9.01 11.84 0.17
C VAL A 51 10.31 12.65 0.10
N ALA A 52 10.26 13.95 0.39
CA ALA A 52 11.46 14.80 0.43
C ALA A 52 12.44 14.33 1.51
N LEU A 53 11.96 14.07 2.72
CA LEU A 53 12.78 13.57 3.83
C LEU A 53 13.39 12.19 3.54
N GLN A 54 12.65 11.30 2.89
CA GLN A 54 13.15 9.99 2.45
C GLN A 54 14.27 10.15 1.42
N SER A 55 14.14 11.07 0.47
CA SER A 55 15.17 11.38 -0.53
C SER A 55 16.45 11.91 0.13
N ASP A 56 16.30 12.68 1.21
CA ASP A 56 17.40 13.16 2.05
C ASP A 56 17.94 12.10 3.04
N ARG A 57 17.41 10.86 2.98
CA ARG A 57 17.74 9.74 3.89
C ARG A 57 17.42 10.01 5.38
N ARG A 58 16.56 10.98 5.67
CA ARG A 58 16.08 11.30 7.03
C ARG A 58 14.91 10.39 7.38
N TYR A 59 15.19 9.10 7.49
CA TYR A 59 14.17 8.04 7.55
C TYR A 59 13.24 8.13 8.76
N ASP A 60 13.73 8.52 9.93
CA ASP A 60 12.87 8.68 11.11
C ASP A 60 11.79 9.75 10.90
N GLU A 61 12.18 10.89 10.34
CA GLU A 61 11.28 12.00 10.07
C GLU A 61 10.35 11.71 8.89
N ALA A 62 10.84 11.01 7.87
CA ALA A 62 10.03 10.54 6.76
C ALA A 62 8.91 9.61 7.25
N ALA A 63 9.24 8.65 8.11
CA ALA A 63 8.25 7.74 8.70
C ALA A 63 7.22 8.50 9.56
N ALA A 64 7.62 9.54 10.28
CA ALA A 64 6.69 10.39 11.02
C ALA A 64 5.73 11.14 10.09
N ALA A 65 6.25 11.72 9.01
CA ALA A 65 5.46 12.45 8.01
C ALA A 65 4.46 11.53 7.26
N PHE A 66 4.86 10.30 6.93
CA PHE A 66 3.94 9.33 6.33
C PHE A 66 2.84 8.87 7.29
N ARG A 67 3.16 8.65 8.58
CA ARG A 67 2.13 8.36 9.60
C ARG A 67 1.16 9.53 9.77
N GLU A 68 1.65 10.77 9.73
CA GLU A 68 0.82 11.97 9.76
C GLU A 68 -0.14 12.01 8.55
N ALA A 69 0.37 11.73 7.34
CA ALA A 69 -0.46 11.66 6.13
C ALA A 69 -1.58 10.62 6.27
N ILE A 70 -1.23 9.41 6.73
CA ILE A 70 -2.17 8.30 6.97
C ILE A 70 -3.23 8.67 8.01
N ALA A 71 -2.83 9.31 9.11
CA ALA A 71 -3.75 9.72 10.18
C ALA A 71 -4.69 10.85 9.73
N THR A 72 -4.24 11.70 8.81
CA THR A 72 -4.99 12.88 8.34
C THR A 72 -6.04 12.51 7.31
N SER A 73 -5.74 11.59 6.38
CA SER A 73 -6.71 11.12 5.41
C SER A 73 -6.54 9.64 5.06
N PRO A 74 -7.62 8.84 5.11
CA PRO A 74 -7.63 7.47 4.60
C PRO A 74 -7.33 7.38 3.08
N SER A 75 -7.43 8.48 2.34
CA SER A 75 -7.10 8.54 0.90
C SER A 75 -5.59 8.50 0.62
N ALA A 76 -4.75 8.68 1.65
CA ALA A 76 -3.28 8.61 1.55
C ALA A 76 -2.77 7.16 1.45
N ILE A 77 -3.39 6.37 0.58
CA ILE A 77 -3.10 4.95 0.38
C ILE A 77 -1.63 4.73 -0.02
N THR A 78 -1.08 5.59 -0.87
CA THR A 78 0.33 5.52 -1.30
C THR A 78 1.30 5.70 -0.13
N ALA A 79 0.91 6.43 0.92
CA ALA A 79 1.75 6.65 2.09
C ALA A 79 2.03 5.35 2.88
N TYR A 80 1.18 4.32 2.77
CA TYR A 80 1.46 3.02 3.38
C TYR A 80 2.64 2.29 2.73
N ALA A 81 2.74 2.33 1.39
CA ALA A 81 3.86 1.72 0.67
C ALA A 81 5.18 2.42 1.03
N ASP A 82 5.19 3.75 1.00
CA ASP A 82 6.38 4.54 1.30
C ASP A 82 6.78 4.44 2.79
N LEU A 83 5.79 4.39 3.71
CA LEU A 83 6.06 4.07 5.10
C LEU A 83 6.73 2.70 5.23
N GLY A 84 6.21 1.68 4.56
CA GLY A 84 6.79 0.34 4.57
C GLY A 84 8.25 0.34 4.07
N ASP A 85 8.53 1.11 3.03
CA ASP A 85 9.87 1.23 2.44
C ASP A 85 10.85 1.92 3.37
N VAL A 86 10.40 3.00 4.02
CA VAL A 86 11.19 3.71 5.01
C VAL A 86 11.44 2.85 6.25
N GLU A 87 10.45 2.11 6.74
CA GLU A 87 10.64 1.20 7.88
C GLU A 87 11.61 0.06 7.53
N LEU A 88 11.55 -0.47 6.30
CA LEU A 88 12.55 -1.43 5.83
C LEU A 88 13.95 -0.81 5.81
N ALA A 89 14.10 0.42 5.32
CA ALA A 89 15.38 1.13 5.32
C ALA A 89 15.94 1.37 6.74
N ARG A 90 15.05 1.52 7.74
CA ARG A 90 15.40 1.60 9.17
C ARG A 90 15.68 0.24 9.81
N GLY A 91 15.45 -0.87 9.10
CA GLY A 91 15.59 -2.23 9.62
C GLY A 91 14.40 -2.71 10.46
N HIS A 92 13.30 -1.97 10.47
CA HIS A 92 12.08 -2.26 11.21
C HIS A 92 11.15 -3.17 10.41
N ILE A 93 11.53 -4.45 10.32
CA ILE A 93 10.87 -5.44 9.43
C ILE A 93 9.39 -5.62 9.74
N ASP A 94 9.00 -5.67 11.03
CA ASP A 94 7.60 -5.92 11.41
C ASP A 94 6.71 -4.73 11.04
N GLN A 95 7.17 -3.51 11.29
CA GLN A 95 6.49 -2.28 10.90
C GLN A 95 6.37 -2.17 9.38
N ALA A 96 7.41 -2.57 8.64
CA ALA A 96 7.40 -2.58 7.18
C ALA A 96 6.34 -3.55 6.63
N VAL A 97 6.30 -4.79 7.13
CA VAL A 97 5.28 -5.77 6.75
C VAL A 97 3.88 -5.28 7.12
N GLN A 98 3.70 -4.74 8.33
CA GLN A 98 2.40 -4.24 8.77
C GLN A 98 1.87 -3.14 7.83
N ALA A 99 2.71 -2.20 7.41
CA ALA A 99 2.31 -1.15 6.48
C ALA A 99 1.82 -1.71 5.13
N TYR A 100 2.53 -2.69 4.57
CA TYR A 100 2.13 -3.36 3.34
C TYR A 100 0.91 -4.28 3.49
N ARG A 101 0.73 -4.94 4.63
CA ARG A 101 -0.49 -5.73 4.92
C ARG A 101 -1.72 -4.85 5.04
N HIS A 102 -1.59 -3.66 5.63
CA HIS A 102 -2.67 -2.66 5.61
C HIS A 102 -3.00 -2.23 4.18
N LEU A 103 -1.98 -2.01 3.35
CA LEU A 103 -2.19 -1.68 1.94
C LEU A 103 -2.93 -2.81 1.20
N LEU A 104 -2.53 -4.07 1.37
CA LEU A 104 -3.23 -5.24 0.82
C LEU A 104 -4.72 -5.30 1.21
N ALA A 105 -5.07 -4.87 2.42
CA ALA A 105 -6.45 -4.91 2.90
C ALA A 105 -7.35 -3.83 2.29
N ILE A 106 -6.78 -2.74 1.77
CA ILE A 106 -7.54 -1.58 1.26
C ILE A 106 -7.37 -1.32 -0.23
N TYR A 107 -6.33 -1.87 -0.86
CA TYR A 107 -5.97 -1.57 -2.24
C TYR A 107 -6.70 -2.46 -3.26
N PRO A 108 -6.88 -2.00 -4.53
CA PRO A 108 -7.50 -2.82 -5.56
C PRO A 108 -6.75 -4.12 -5.82
N PHE A 109 -7.51 -5.19 -6.08
CA PHE A 109 -7.01 -6.54 -6.36
C PHE A 109 -5.96 -6.59 -7.50
N THR A 110 -6.03 -5.67 -8.46
CA THR A 110 -5.12 -5.57 -9.62
C THR A 110 -3.63 -5.51 -9.24
N TYR A 111 -3.30 -5.04 -8.03
CA TYR A 111 -1.90 -4.88 -7.58
C TYR A 111 -1.49 -5.92 -6.53
N PHE A 112 -2.32 -6.93 -6.27
CA PHE A 112 -2.03 -7.91 -5.22
C PHE A 112 -0.75 -8.69 -5.47
N ALA A 113 -0.45 -9.05 -6.73
CA ALA A 113 0.79 -9.75 -7.07
C ALA A 113 2.03 -8.96 -6.58
N ASP A 114 2.11 -7.67 -6.93
CA ASP A 114 3.20 -6.79 -6.53
C ASP A 114 3.28 -6.60 -5.02
N LEU A 115 2.14 -6.46 -4.35
CA LEU A 115 2.09 -6.27 -2.91
C LEU A 115 2.54 -7.53 -2.16
N TYR A 116 2.06 -8.71 -2.54
CA TYR A 116 2.54 -9.97 -1.96
C TYR A 116 4.04 -10.17 -2.20
N ARG A 117 4.53 -9.87 -3.40
CA ARG A 117 5.96 -9.92 -3.70
C ARG A 117 6.76 -8.98 -2.80
N ARG A 118 6.24 -7.77 -2.57
CA ARG A 118 6.88 -6.77 -1.71
C ARG A 118 6.94 -7.22 -0.25
N VAL A 119 5.85 -7.79 0.28
CA VAL A 119 5.84 -8.36 1.64
C VAL A 119 6.83 -9.52 1.75
N GLY A 120 6.79 -10.47 0.82
CA GLY A 120 7.72 -11.60 0.83
C GLY A 120 9.19 -11.19 0.70
N PHE A 121 9.49 -10.12 -0.05
CA PHE A 121 10.83 -9.52 -0.07
C PHE A 121 11.25 -8.96 1.30
N ILE A 122 10.36 -8.24 1.98
CA ILE A 122 10.63 -7.68 3.32
C ILE A 122 10.87 -8.81 4.34
N GLU A 123 10.05 -9.85 4.31
CA GLU A 123 10.18 -11.03 5.18
C GLU A 123 11.48 -11.79 4.92
N LEU A 124 11.85 -11.98 3.65
CA LEU A 124 13.13 -12.57 3.26
C LEU A 124 14.32 -11.77 3.80
N ARG A 125 14.25 -10.43 3.74
CA ARG A 125 15.25 -9.52 4.31
C ARG A 125 15.33 -9.62 5.84
N GLY A 126 14.19 -9.84 6.50
CA GLY A 126 14.09 -10.01 7.94
C GLY A 126 14.40 -11.42 8.45
N GLY A 127 14.71 -12.37 7.58
CA GLY A 127 15.04 -13.74 7.97
C GLY A 127 13.82 -14.66 8.20
N ARG A 128 12.62 -14.22 7.84
CA ARG A 128 11.38 -15.01 7.94
C ARG A 128 11.13 -15.75 6.63
N PHE A 129 11.89 -16.80 6.39
CA PHE A 129 11.94 -17.46 5.08
C PHE A 129 10.67 -18.24 4.75
N GLU A 130 10.06 -18.89 5.74
CA GLU A 130 8.80 -19.61 5.57
C GLU A 130 7.66 -18.66 5.19
N ASP A 131 7.52 -17.54 5.89
CA ASP A 131 6.51 -16.51 5.58
C ASP A 131 6.75 -15.93 4.18
N ALA A 132 8.02 -15.62 3.86
CA ALA A 132 8.40 -15.12 2.55
C ALA A 132 8.00 -16.09 1.42
N VAL A 133 8.19 -17.40 1.61
CA VAL A 133 7.73 -18.42 0.64
C VAL A 133 6.21 -18.37 0.47
N GLN A 134 5.44 -18.24 1.55
CA GLN A 134 3.97 -18.20 1.46
C GLN A 134 3.50 -17.02 0.61
N ASP A 135 3.99 -15.81 0.89
CA ASP A 135 3.60 -14.62 0.14
C ASP A 135 4.10 -14.61 -1.30
N LEU A 136 5.36 -15.01 -1.52
CA LEU A 136 5.90 -15.07 -2.87
C LEU A 136 5.20 -16.14 -3.71
N ARG A 137 4.71 -17.23 -3.11
CA ARG A 137 3.86 -18.20 -3.82
C ARG A 137 2.52 -17.59 -4.20
N GLN A 138 1.91 -16.77 -3.35
CA GLN A 138 0.71 -16.03 -3.73
C GLN A 138 0.99 -15.06 -4.89
N ALA A 139 2.08 -14.29 -4.80
CA ALA A 139 2.51 -13.41 -5.89
C ALA A 139 2.67 -14.18 -7.22
N SER A 140 3.35 -15.33 -7.20
CA SER A 140 3.57 -16.16 -8.41
C SER A 140 2.30 -16.80 -8.95
N THR A 141 1.27 -16.96 -8.12
CA THR A 141 -0.05 -17.48 -8.54
C THR A 141 -0.84 -16.38 -9.26
N LEU A 142 -0.74 -15.15 -8.77
CA LEU A 142 -1.43 -13.98 -9.31
C LEU A 142 -0.74 -13.45 -10.58
N ASP A 143 0.59 -13.51 -10.63
CA ASP A 143 1.39 -13.19 -11.81
C ASP A 143 2.46 -14.26 -12.09
N PRO A 144 2.13 -15.29 -12.90
CA PRO A 144 3.07 -16.35 -13.28
C PRO A 144 4.20 -15.90 -14.23
N GLY A 145 4.16 -14.65 -14.70
CA GLY A 145 5.14 -14.05 -15.61
C GLY A 145 6.22 -13.24 -14.91
N ASP A 146 6.06 -12.94 -13.62
CA ASP A 146 7.03 -12.13 -12.89
C ASP A 146 8.26 -12.95 -12.47
N TRP A 147 9.34 -12.79 -13.23
CA TRP A 147 10.62 -13.42 -12.95
C TRP A 147 11.25 -12.95 -11.61
N HIS A 148 10.93 -11.74 -11.13
CA HIS A 148 11.45 -11.27 -9.85
C HIS A 148 10.92 -12.11 -8.68
N THR A 149 9.64 -12.47 -8.71
CA THR A 149 9.02 -13.35 -7.70
C THR A 149 9.73 -14.71 -7.65
N TYR A 150 10.00 -15.33 -8.80
CA TYR A 150 10.70 -16.62 -8.82
C TYR A 150 12.15 -16.51 -8.33
N HIS A 151 12.84 -15.41 -8.62
CA HIS A 151 14.18 -15.19 -8.10
C HIS A 151 14.19 -15.13 -6.57
N LEU A 152 13.23 -14.38 -5.99
CA LEU A 152 13.05 -14.25 -4.55
C LEU A 152 12.64 -15.59 -3.91
N LEU A 153 11.77 -16.38 -4.56
CA LEU A 153 11.43 -17.74 -4.11
C LEU A 153 12.68 -18.62 -4.05
N GLY A 154 13.53 -18.57 -5.07
CA GLY A 154 14.77 -19.33 -5.08
C GLY A 154 15.67 -18.98 -3.90
N HIS A 155 15.79 -17.68 -3.60
CA HIS A 155 16.50 -17.22 -2.41
C HIS A 155 15.86 -17.71 -1.11
N ALA A 156 14.54 -17.64 -0.97
CA ALA A 156 13.85 -18.07 0.25
C ALA A 156 14.02 -19.59 0.48
N TYR A 157 13.81 -20.42 -0.55
CA TYR A 157 14.02 -21.87 -0.48
C TYR A 157 15.48 -22.24 -0.17
N TYR A 158 16.44 -21.53 -0.78
CA TYR A 158 17.86 -21.74 -0.49
C TYR A 158 18.18 -21.49 0.99
N ARG A 159 17.63 -20.43 1.58
CA ARG A 159 17.81 -20.10 3.00
C ARG A 159 17.16 -21.12 3.94
N LEU A 160 16.13 -21.81 3.48
CA LEU A 160 15.49 -22.93 4.17
C LEU A 160 16.23 -24.28 3.99
N GLY A 161 17.22 -24.33 3.10
CA GLY A 161 17.92 -25.57 2.75
C GLY A 161 17.16 -26.46 1.76
N ASP A 162 16.03 -26.01 1.21
CA ASP A 162 15.33 -26.70 0.13
C ASP A 162 15.99 -26.38 -1.22
N LEU A 163 17.14 -27.00 -1.46
CA LEU A 163 17.97 -26.74 -2.64
C LEU A 163 17.28 -27.16 -3.95
N GLN A 164 16.36 -28.13 -3.90
CA GLN A 164 15.60 -28.58 -5.07
C GLN A 164 14.59 -27.52 -5.50
N SER A 165 13.77 -27.03 -4.57
CA SER A 165 12.83 -25.95 -4.86
C SER A 165 13.54 -24.66 -5.25
N ALA A 166 14.71 -24.38 -4.64
CA ALA A 166 15.54 -23.23 -5.00
C ALA A 166 16.00 -23.29 -6.46
N ARG A 167 16.52 -24.44 -6.91
CA ARG A 167 16.90 -24.69 -8.30
C ARG A 167 15.73 -24.45 -9.25
N VAL A 168 14.58 -25.08 -9.00
CA VAL A 168 13.39 -24.95 -9.86
C VAL A 168 12.96 -23.49 -10.00
N ALA A 169 12.99 -22.72 -8.91
CA ALA A 169 12.63 -21.31 -8.94
C ALA A 169 13.64 -20.44 -9.74
N TRP A 170 14.94 -20.70 -9.61
CA TRP A 170 15.95 -19.99 -10.42
C TRP A 170 15.96 -20.40 -11.88
N GLU A 171 15.70 -21.67 -12.21
CA GLU A 171 15.48 -22.11 -13.59
C GLU A 171 14.26 -21.42 -14.19
N ARG A 172 13.15 -21.30 -13.43
CA ARG A 172 11.97 -20.55 -13.86
C ARG A 172 12.26 -19.06 -14.07
N THR A 173 13.10 -18.48 -13.23
CA THR A 173 13.59 -17.10 -13.39
C THR A 173 14.28 -16.93 -14.75
N LEU A 174 15.20 -17.84 -15.10
CA LEU A 174 15.93 -17.79 -16.37
C LEU A 174 15.05 -18.15 -17.59
N ALA A 175 14.01 -18.97 -17.41
CA ALA A 175 13.04 -19.23 -18.47
C ALA A 175 12.25 -17.97 -18.84
N LEU A 176 11.95 -17.11 -17.87
CA LEU A 176 11.21 -15.85 -18.06
C LEU A 176 12.14 -14.67 -18.42
N ASN A 177 13.36 -14.66 -17.88
CA ASN A 177 14.40 -13.68 -18.17
C ASN A 177 15.77 -14.35 -18.36
N PRO A 178 16.09 -14.83 -19.58
CA PRO A 178 17.31 -15.60 -19.85
C PRO A 178 18.62 -14.85 -19.57
N GLY A 179 18.59 -13.52 -19.59
CA GLY A 179 19.76 -12.68 -19.34
C GLY A 179 20.00 -12.35 -17.86
N PHE A 180 19.20 -12.88 -16.93
CA PHE A 180 19.30 -12.52 -15.52
C PHE A 180 20.47 -13.24 -14.82
N GLN A 181 21.64 -12.63 -14.95
CA GLN A 181 22.92 -13.13 -14.42
C GLN A 181 22.87 -13.61 -12.95
N PRO A 182 22.20 -12.92 -11.99
CA PRO A 182 22.18 -13.39 -10.61
C PRO A 182 21.54 -14.76 -10.40
N ALA A 183 20.54 -15.16 -11.22
CA ALA A 183 19.97 -16.50 -11.12
C ALA A 183 20.92 -17.57 -11.67
N TYR A 184 21.67 -17.26 -12.73
CA TYR A 184 22.68 -18.15 -13.29
C TYR A 184 23.81 -18.44 -12.28
N GLU A 185 24.29 -17.40 -11.59
CA GLU A 185 25.31 -17.53 -10.54
C GLU A 185 24.86 -18.44 -9.40
N ARG A 186 23.59 -18.34 -8.98
CA ARG A 186 23.01 -19.17 -7.93
C ARG A 186 22.90 -20.64 -8.32
N LEU A 187 22.52 -20.94 -9.55
CA LEU A 187 22.49 -22.32 -10.06
C LEU A 187 23.89 -22.92 -10.12
N ARG A 188 24.87 -22.15 -10.61
CA ARG A 188 26.27 -22.58 -10.65
C ARG A 188 26.84 -22.83 -9.25
N GLU A 189 26.50 -21.98 -8.28
CA GLU A 189 26.88 -22.15 -6.88
C GLU A 189 26.31 -23.47 -6.31
N LEU A 190 25.04 -23.78 -6.58
CA LEU A 190 24.43 -25.04 -6.19
C LEU A 190 25.13 -26.25 -6.81
N ASP A 191 25.40 -26.22 -8.11
CA ASP A 191 26.08 -27.33 -8.80
C ASP A 191 27.48 -27.59 -8.24
N ALA A 192 28.22 -26.52 -7.92
CA ALA A 192 29.56 -26.62 -7.36
C ALA A 192 29.59 -27.19 -5.93
N GLN A 193 28.50 -27.12 -5.17
CA GLN A 193 28.40 -27.69 -3.82
C GLN A 193 28.08 -29.19 -3.82
N HIS A 194 27.69 -29.75 -4.96
CA HIS A 194 27.27 -31.16 -5.10
C HIS A 194 28.22 -32.00 -5.97
N HIS A 195 29.40 -31.45 -6.29
CA HIS A 195 30.54 -32.14 -6.91
C HIS A 195 31.69 -32.25 -5.92
#